data_AF-A0A2S7SZD6-F1
#
_entry.id   AF-A0A2S7SZD6-F1
#
_cell.length_a   1.000
_cell.length_b   1.000
_cell.length_c   1.000
_cell.angle_alpha   90.00
_cell.angle_beta   90.00
_cell.angle_gamma   90.00
#
_symmetry.space_group_name_H-M   'P 1'
#
loop_
_entity.id
_entity.type
_entity.pdbx_description
1 polymer ?
#
loop_
_entity_poly.entity_id
_entity_poly.type
_entity_poly.pdbx_seq_one_letter_code
_entity_poly.pdbx_strand_id
1 'polypeptide(L)'
;MEIEEQWRNFEPEDDILEELFGKVKVSGLQSHGVLSKLRKNILSSTILSLVATAYLFWATFYFAIWQVQVMLAVVDVFCIWILVISVRLYKGIDPQIDPSLSLLEQLNNTRAAMQHYMDVQQKVSIFIYPLSIAAGFLIGGVVGAGKPIEAFIGEKVVIISLIVAIVVLTPVNYFFARWLFKLFFGKQLQQLDTLIKELEE
;
A
#
# COMPACT_ATOMS: atom_id res chain seq x y z
N MET A 1 -12.24 60.73 12.33
CA MET A 1 -13.68 60.48 12.56
C MET A 1 -14.21 59.36 11.67
N GLU A 2 -13.84 59.24 10.38
CA GLU A 2 -14.29 58.12 9.53
C GLU A 2 -13.83 56.72 9.96
N ILE A 3 -12.58 56.58 10.44
CA ILE A 3 -12.01 55.27 10.81
C ILE A 3 -12.68 54.73 12.08
N GLU A 4 -13.04 55.61 13.01
CA GLU A 4 -13.65 55.25 14.28
C GLU A 4 -15.13 54.85 14.11
N GLU A 5 -15.83 55.43 13.11
CA GLU A 5 -17.16 54.97 12.68
C GLU A 5 -17.10 53.64 11.91
N GLN A 6 -16.07 53.39 11.10
CA GLN A 6 -15.87 52.11 10.42
C GLN A 6 -15.64 50.95 11.40
N TRP A 7 -14.83 51.16 12.44
CA TRP A 7 -14.61 50.14 13.47
C TRP A 7 -15.85 49.91 14.35
N ARG A 8 -16.66 50.96 14.57
CA ARG A 8 -17.86 50.88 15.41
C ARG A 8 -19.05 50.22 14.70
N ASN A 9 -19.04 50.19 13.36
CA ASN A 9 -19.99 49.46 12.52
C ASN A 9 -19.45 48.10 12.05
N PHE A 10 -18.28 47.67 12.54
CA PHE A 10 -17.74 46.35 12.25
C PHE A 10 -18.38 45.33 13.20
N GLU A 11 -19.61 44.92 12.89
CA GLU A 11 -20.16 43.68 13.43
C GLU A 11 -19.46 42.53 12.68
N PRO A 12 -18.71 41.65 13.36
CA PRO A 12 -18.29 40.41 12.71
C PRO A 12 -19.58 39.70 12.31
N GLU A 13 -19.81 39.50 11.02
CA GLU A 13 -20.90 38.64 10.55
C GLU A 13 -20.68 37.27 11.19
N ASP A 14 -21.38 37.03 12.30
CA ASP A 14 -21.38 35.75 13.01
C ASP A 14 -21.74 34.61 12.05
N ASP A 15 -22.50 34.92 10.99
CA ASP A 15 -22.81 34.01 9.88
C ASP A 15 -21.56 33.52 9.12
N ILE A 16 -20.54 34.36 8.86
CA ILE A 16 -19.31 33.94 8.17
C ILE A 16 -18.48 33.05 9.09
N LEU A 17 -18.41 33.38 10.39
CA LEU A 17 -17.71 32.56 11.37
C LEU A 17 -18.45 31.23 11.60
N GLU A 18 -19.78 31.23 11.72
CA GLU A 18 -20.58 30.02 11.84
C GLU A 18 -20.54 29.16 10.57
N GLU A 19 -20.49 29.77 9.37
CA GLU A 19 -20.31 29.04 8.12
C GLU A 19 -18.91 28.41 8.03
N LEU A 20 -17.86 29.15 8.41
CA LEU A 20 -16.49 28.63 8.46
C LEU A 20 -16.35 27.54 9.52
N PHE A 21 -16.83 27.76 10.74
CA PHE A 21 -16.81 26.76 11.82
C PHE A 21 -17.70 25.56 11.50
N GLY A 22 -18.82 25.76 10.80
CA GLY A 22 -19.72 24.73 10.30
C GLY A 22 -19.06 23.86 9.23
N LYS A 23 -18.48 24.48 8.19
CA LYS A 23 -17.70 23.79 7.15
C LYS A 23 -16.50 23.05 7.75
N VAL A 24 -15.77 23.65 8.69
CA VAL A 24 -14.63 23.02 9.38
C VAL A 24 -15.06 21.85 10.27
N LYS A 25 -16.20 21.95 10.99
CA LYS A 25 -16.74 20.83 11.78
C LYS A 25 -17.20 19.67 10.92
N VAL A 26 -17.92 19.96 9.83
CA VAL A 26 -18.47 18.95 8.92
C VAL A 26 -17.35 18.24 8.16
N SER A 27 -16.38 18.98 7.63
CA SER A 27 -15.17 18.42 7.01
C SER A 27 -14.29 17.66 8.02
N GLY A 28 -14.17 18.14 9.26
CA GLY A 28 -13.49 17.44 10.37
C GLY A 28 -14.13 16.09 10.72
N LEU A 29 -15.46 16.02 10.76
CA LEU A 29 -16.20 14.77 11.00
C LEU A 29 -16.10 13.79 9.82
N GLN A 30 -16.17 14.29 8.58
CA GLN A 30 -16.02 13.46 7.39
C GLN A 30 -14.59 12.95 7.20
N SER A 31 -13.59 13.81 7.37
CA SER A 31 -12.17 13.44 7.30
C SER A 31 -11.80 12.40 8.35
N HIS A 32 -12.28 12.52 9.59
CA HIS A 32 -12.07 11.49 10.61
C HIS A 32 -12.68 10.14 10.19
N GLY A 33 -13.85 10.16 9.55
CA GLY A 33 -14.49 8.97 8.97
C GLY A 33 -13.68 8.34 7.82
N VAL A 34 -13.03 9.15 6.98
CA VAL A 34 -12.17 8.67 5.87
C VAL A 34 -10.83 8.16 6.39
N LEU A 35 -10.16 8.89 7.30
CA LEU A 35 -8.91 8.51 7.95
C LEU A 35 -9.05 7.21 8.77
N SER A 36 -10.15 7.07 9.53
CA SER A 36 -10.41 5.84 10.31
C SER A 36 -10.67 4.63 9.40
N LYS A 37 -11.41 4.80 8.30
CA LYS A 37 -11.59 3.75 7.27
C LYS A 37 -10.28 3.40 6.57
N LEU A 38 -9.46 4.40 6.25
CA LEU A 38 -8.15 4.20 5.65
C LEU A 38 -7.24 3.41 6.60
N ARG A 39 -7.16 3.80 7.87
CA ARG A 39 -6.42 3.08 8.92
C ARG A 39 -6.89 1.64 9.06
N LYS A 40 -8.20 1.38 9.02
CA LYS A 40 -8.76 0.02 9.06
C LYS A 40 -8.36 -0.81 7.84
N ASN A 41 -8.40 -0.23 6.64
CA ASN A 41 -7.97 -0.93 5.43
C ASN A 41 -6.46 -1.21 5.41
N ILE A 42 -5.65 -0.26 5.88
CA ILE A 42 -4.20 -0.45 6.04
C ILE A 42 -3.95 -1.58 7.06
N LEU A 43 -4.67 -1.61 8.19
CA LEU A 43 -4.58 -2.70 9.15
C LEU A 43 -4.93 -4.06 8.54
N SER A 44 -6.04 -4.16 7.80
CA SER A 44 -6.41 -5.39 7.10
C SER A 44 -5.35 -5.82 6.08
N SER A 45 -4.79 -4.88 5.32
CA SER A 45 -3.71 -5.17 4.36
C SER A 45 -2.42 -5.61 5.06
N THR A 46 -2.13 -5.06 6.24
CA THR A 46 -0.96 -5.40 7.05
C THR A 46 -1.10 -6.80 7.63
N ILE A 47 -2.28 -7.15 8.15
CA ILE A 47 -2.58 -8.50 8.66
C ILE A 47 -2.45 -9.53 7.53
N LEU A 48 -3.02 -9.26 6.36
CA LEU A 48 -2.91 -10.15 5.21
C LEU A 48 -1.44 -10.33 4.79
N SER A 49 -0.67 -9.24 4.77
CA SER A 49 0.76 -9.27 4.46
C SER A 49 1.56 -10.08 5.49
N LEU A 50 1.20 -9.97 6.78
CA LEU A 50 1.81 -10.75 7.85
C LEU A 50 1.55 -12.24 7.68
N VAL A 51 0.30 -12.63 7.39
CA VAL A 51 -0.09 -14.03 7.15
C VAL A 51 0.63 -14.58 5.91
N ALA A 52 0.67 -13.81 4.82
CA ALA A 52 1.37 -14.22 3.60
C ALA A 52 2.88 -14.40 3.83
N THR A 53 3.51 -13.50 4.57
CA THR A 53 4.94 -13.59 4.94
C THR A 53 5.20 -14.80 5.82
N ALA A 54 4.35 -15.07 6.81
CA ALA A 54 4.48 -16.25 7.67
C ALA A 54 4.32 -17.56 6.90
N TYR A 55 3.40 -17.59 5.93
CA TYR A 55 3.20 -18.73 5.04
C TYR A 55 4.42 -18.99 4.15
N LEU A 56 4.98 -17.95 3.53
CA LEU A 56 6.20 -18.07 2.71
C LEU A 56 7.40 -18.51 3.55
N PHE A 57 7.57 -17.94 4.73
CA PHE A 57 8.62 -18.34 5.66
C PHE A 57 8.52 -19.81 6.04
N TRP A 58 7.31 -20.30 6.34
CA TRP A 58 7.08 -21.73 6.56
C TRP A 58 7.42 -22.57 5.32
N ALA A 59 7.01 -22.13 4.13
CA ALA A 59 7.29 -22.83 2.88
C ALA A 59 8.80 -22.93 2.60
N THR A 60 9.59 -21.91 2.97
CA THR A 60 11.06 -21.91 2.86
C THR A 60 11.65 -23.13 3.58
N PHE A 61 11.20 -23.48 4.79
CA PHE A 61 11.72 -24.64 5.50
C PHE A 61 11.08 -25.97 5.10
N TYR A 62 9.87 -25.94 4.54
CA TYR A 62 9.16 -27.14 4.12
C TYR A 62 9.84 -27.81 2.92
N PHE A 63 10.28 -27.03 1.93
CA PHE A 63 11.00 -27.58 0.76
C PHE A 63 12.49 -27.70 1.07
N ALA A 64 12.99 -28.93 1.24
CA ALA A 64 14.40 -29.24 1.50
C ALA A 64 15.29 -29.12 0.24
N ILE A 65 15.09 -28.06 -0.52
CA ILE A 65 15.79 -27.75 -1.76
C ILE A 65 16.49 -26.40 -1.57
N TRP A 66 17.82 -26.39 -1.59
CA TRP A 66 18.58 -25.19 -1.29
C TRP A 66 18.36 -24.06 -2.32
N GLN A 67 18.19 -24.37 -3.61
CA GLN A 67 17.95 -23.34 -4.64
C GLN A 67 16.62 -22.61 -4.41
N VAL A 68 15.56 -23.37 -4.12
CA VAL A 68 14.23 -22.84 -3.80
C VAL A 68 14.27 -22.08 -2.47
N GLN A 69 14.97 -22.60 -1.47
CA GLN A 69 15.16 -21.95 -0.18
C GLN A 69 15.81 -20.57 -0.32
N VAL A 70 16.88 -20.46 -1.11
CA VAL A 70 17.56 -19.18 -1.33
C VAL A 70 16.63 -18.19 -2.03
N MET A 71 15.91 -18.62 -3.06
CA MET A 71 14.96 -17.74 -3.76
C MET A 71 13.83 -17.28 -2.85
N LEU A 72 13.21 -18.19 -2.09
CA LEU A 72 12.14 -17.84 -1.16
C LEU A 72 12.66 -16.97 0.00
N ALA A 73 13.84 -17.24 0.54
CA ALA A 73 14.45 -16.41 1.59
C ALA A 73 14.68 -14.97 1.10
N VAL A 74 15.11 -14.77 -0.15
CA VAL A 74 15.21 -13.42 -0.73
C VAL A 74 13.83 -12.77 -0.80
N VAL A 75 12.81 -13.48 -1.27
CA VAL A 75 11.43 -12.99 -1.31
C VAL A 75 10.93 -12.63 0.09
N ASP A 76 11.20 -13.46 1.10
CA ASP A 76 10.83 -13.25 2.50
C ASP A 76 11.44 -11.97 3.06
N VAL A 77 12.73 -11.70 2.80
CA VAL A 77 13.38 -10.45 3.24
C VAL A 77 12.65 -9.23 2.70
N PHE A 78 12.24 -9.25 1.42
CA PHE A 78 11.48 -8.16 0.84
C PHE A 78 10.04 -8.07 1.38
N CYS A 79 9.38 -9.20 1.62
CA CYS A 79 8.07 -9.22 2.25
C CYS A 79 8.10 -8.61 3.66
N ILE A 80 9.12 -8.96 4.46
CA ILE A 80 9.36 -8.38 5.78
C ILE A 80 9.63 -6.87 5.66
N TRP A 81 10.45 -6.44 4.71
CA TRP A 81 10.70 -5.02 4.46
C TRP A 81 9.38 -4.29 4.18
N ILE A 82 8.57 -4.77 3.23
CA ILE A 82 7.29 -4.15 2.86
C ILE A 82 6.36 -4.11 4.07
N LEU A 83 6.32 -5.18 4.86
CA LEU A 83 5.55 -5.25 6.10
C LEU A 83 5.99 -4.19 7.11
N VAL A 84 7.30 -3.96 7.27
CA VAL A 84 7.82 -2.89 8.14
C VAL A 84 7.40 -1.51 7.64
N ILE A 85 7.47 -1.25 6.33
CA ILE A 85 6.96 0.02 5.78
C ILE A 85 5.46 0.16 6.04
N SER A 86 4.68 -0.89 5.82
CA SER A 86 3.23 -0.89 6.03
C SER A 86 2.86 -0.64 7.50
N VAL A 87 3.57 -1.26 8.44
CA VAL A 87 3.41 -0.99 9.88
C VAL A 87 3.82 0.44 10.24
N ARG A 88 4.90 0.96 9.65
CA ARG A 88 5.32 2.36 9.86
C ARG A 88 4.26 3.33 9.32
N LEU A 89 3.69 3.05 8.16
CA LEU A 89 2.60 3.83 7.57
C LEU A 89 1.34 3.78 8.44
N TYR A 90 0.98 2.61 8.96
CA TYR A 90 -0.12 2.46 9.91
C TYR A 90 0.09 3.27 11.20
N LYS A 91 1.32 3.27 11.75
CA LYS A 91 1.66 4.03 12.96
C LYS A 91 1.77 5.53 12.70
N GLY A 92 2.15 5.95 11.49
CA GLY A 92 2.25 7.35 11.10
C GLY A 92 0.91 8.01 10.79
N ILE A 93 -0.15 7.23 10.58
CA ILE A 93 -1.52 7.75 10.47
C ILE A 93 -2.12 7.82 11.87
N ASP A 94 -1.98 9.00 12.50
CA ASP A 94 -2.69 9.31 13.73
C ASP A 94 -4.17 9.60 13.41
N PRO A 95 -5.14 8.81 13.92
CA PRO A 95 -6.56 9.10 13.80
C PRO A 95 -6.96 10.26 14.72
N GLN A 96 -6.12 10.68 15.67
CA GLN A 96 -6.32 11.90 16.42
C GLN A 96 -5.67 13.05 15.67
N ILE A 97 -6.49 14.04 15.30
CA ILE A 97 -6.02 15.28 14.67
C ILE A 97 -5.02 15.91 15.64
N ASP A 98 -3.75 15.94 15.26
CA ASP A 98 -2.74 16.67 16.03
C ASP A 98 -3.18 18.14 16.06
N PRO A 99 -3.48 18.73 17.24
CA PRO A 99 -3.96 20.10 17.33
C PRO A 99 -2.92 21.13 16.86
N SER A 100 -1.67 20.71 16.61
CA SER A 100 -0.59 21.53 16.09
C SER A 100 -0.52 21.61 14.55
N LEU A 101 -1.19 20.70 13.83
CA LEU A 101 -1.12 20.59 12.36
C LEU A 101 -2.49 20.88 11.73
N SER A 102 -2.48 21.65 10.64
CA SER A 102 -3.73 21.89 9.89
C SER A 102 -4.26 20.56 9.33
N LEU A 103 -5.58 20.40 9.32
CA LEU A 103 -6.25 19.19 8.85
C LEU A 103 -5.90 18.89 7.37
N LEU A 104 -5.73 19.96 6.57
CA LEU A 104 -5.25 19.89 5.20
C LEU A 104 -3.83 19.29 5.10
N GLU A 105 -2.93 19.72 5.98
CA GLU A 105 -1.54 19.25 6.01
C GLU A 105 -1.46 17.76 6.37
N GLN A 106 -2.27 17.29 7.32
CA GLN A 106 -2.36 15.87 7.68
C GLN A 106 -2.90 15.00 6.53
N LEU A 107 -3.92 15.47 5.81
CA LEU A 107 -4.48 14.77 4.65
C LEU A 107 -3.47 14.70 3.50
N ASN A 108 -2.78 15.81 3.18
CA ASN A 108 -1.76 15.86 2.15
C ASN A 108 -0.55 14.96 2.48
N ASN A 109 -0.09 14.96 3.74
CA ASN A 109 1.00 14.09 4.18
C ASN A 109 0.63 12.61 4.09
N THR A 110 -0.60 12.25 4.51
CA THR A 110 -1.11 10.88 4.40
C THR A 110 -1.22 10.42 2.95
N ARG A 111 -1.71 11.29 2.06
CA ARG A 111 -1.79 11.04 0.62
C ARG A 111 -0.41 10.77 0.02
N ALA A 112 0.55 11.65 0.28
CA ALA A 112 1.91 11.55 -0.23
C ALA A 112 2.60 10.26 0.26
N ALA A 113 2.42 9.90 1.54
CA ALA A 113 2.96 8.68 2.11
C ALA A 113 2.36 7.41 1.47
N MET A 114 1.05 7.39 1.23
CA MET A 114 0.36 6.31 0.51
C MET A 114 0.84 6.17 -0.93
N GLN A 115 0.97 7.29 -1.65
CA GLN A 115 1.44 7.29 -3.03
C GLN A 115 2.88 6.77 -3.14
N HIS A 116 3.76 7.25 -2.25
CA HIS A 116 5.15 6.78 -2.19
C HIS A 116 5.23 5.29 -1.86
N TYR A 117 4.43 4.81 -0.91
CA TYR A 117 4.34 3.39 -0.58
C TYR A 117 3.96 2.54 -1.80
N MET A 118 2.95 2.98 -2.56
CA MET A 118 2.50 2.29 -3.77
C MET A 118 3.58 2.24 -4.85
N ASP A 119 4.27 3.35 -5.10
CA ASP A 119 5.31 3.43 -6.13
C ASP A 119 6.52 2.54 -5.78
N VAL A 120 6.93 2.53 -4.51
CA VAL A 120 8.00 1.66 -4.01
C VAL A 120 7.59 0.20 -4.16
N GLN A 121 6.37 -0.16 -3.74
CA GLN A 121 5.90 -1.54 -3.81
C GLN A 121 5.82 -2.04 -5.25
N GLN A 122 5.36 -1.22 -6.20
CA GLN A 122 5.31 -1.59 -7.62
C GLN A 122 6.70 -1.77 -8.24
N LYS A 123 7.64 -0.85 -7.99
CA LYS A 123 9.01 -0.93 -8.53
C LYS A 123 9.74 -2.15 -8.00
N VAL A 124 9.65 -2.39 -6.69
CA VAL A 124 10.30 -3.52 -6.02
C VAL A 124 9.72 -4.85 -6.49
N SER A 125 8.40 -4.90 -6.73
CA SER A 125 7.72 -6.11 -7.23
C SER A 125 8.24 -6.59 -8.58
N ILE A 126 8.65 -5.68 -9.48
CA ILE A 126 9.18 -6.05 -10.81
C ILE A 126 10.47 -6.88 -10.69
N PHE A 127 11.29 -6.64 -9.66
CA PHE A 127 12.52 -7.39 -9.44
C PHE A 127 12.29 -8.70 -8.68
N ILE A 128 11.30 -8.72 -7.79
CA ILE A 128 11.02 -9.89 -6.94
C ILE A 128 10.20 -10.94 -7.69
N TYR A 129 9.24 -10.53 -8.53
CA TYR A 129 8.33 -11.45 -9.21
C TYR A 129 9.03 -12.51 -10.05
N PRO A 130 10.10 -12.21 -10.82
CA PRO A 130 10.87 -13.25 -11.50
C PRO A 130 11.41 -14.34 -10.55
N LEU A 131 11.89 -13.94 -9.36
CA LEU A 131 12.38 -14.86 -8.34
C LEU A 131 11.24 -15.69 -7.74
N SER A 132 10.10 -15.08 -7.42
CA SER A 132 8.93 -15.79 -6.90
C SER A 132 8.35 -16.77 -7.93
N ILE A 133 8.28 -16.36 -9.20
CA ILE A 133 7.85 -17.22 -10.32
C ILE A 133 8.81 -18.40 -10.47
N ALA A 134 10.12 -18.15 -10.42
CA ALA A 134 11.11 -19.21 -10.52
C ALA A 134 11.01 -20.20 -9.35
N ALA A 135 10.90 -19.71 -8.11
CA ALA A 135 10.73 -20.56 -6.94
C ALA A 135 9.46 -21.42 -7.04
N GLY A 136 8.32 -20.80 -7.37
CA GLY A 136 7.04 -21.51 -7.55
C GLY A 136 7.07 -22.51 -8.71
N PHE A 137 7.70 -22.15 -9.83
CA PHE A 137 7.85 -23.03 -10.98
C PHE A 137 8.71 -24.25 -10.66
N LEU A 138 9.82 -24.07 -9.94
CA LEU A 138 10.69 -25.17 -9.52
C LEU A 138 9.96 -26.09 -8.53
N ILE A 139 9.27 -25.54 -7.54
CA ILE A 139 8.45 -26.34 -6.60
C ILE A 139 7.41 -27.16 -7.37
N GLY A 140 6.60 -26.49 -8.20
CA GLY A 140 5.53 -27.14 -8.95
C GLY A 140 6.05 -28.18 -9.94
N GLY A 141 7.17 -27.89 -10.61
CA GLY A 141 7.82 -28.79 -11.54
C GLY A 141 8.38 -30.05 -10.88
N VAL A 142 9.02 -29.92 -9.72
CA VAL A 142 9.57 -31.05 -8.97
C VAL A 142 8.48 -31.94 -8.40
N VAL A 143 7.47 -31.33 -7.78
CA VAL A 143 6.34 -32.06 -7.19
C VAL A 143 5.51 -32.73 -8.29
N GLY A 144 5.29 -32.05 -9.42
CA GLY A 144 4.50 -32.57 -10.54
C GLY A 144 5.23 -33.63 -11.38
N ALA A 145 6.53 -33.45 -11.63
CA ALA A 145 7.32 -34.39 -12.43
C ALA A 145 7.87 -35.57 -11.61
N GLY A 146 7.90 -35.46 -10.27
CA GLY A 146 8.46 -36.49 -9.38
C GLY A 146 9.97 -36.70 -9.56
N LYS A 147 10.68 -35.73 -10.15
CA LYS A 147 12.12 -35.79 -10.43
C LYS A 147 12.91 -34.87 -9.50
N PRO A 148 14.17 -35.22 -9.16
CA PRO A 148 15.06 -34.29 -8.46
C PRO A 148 15.35 -33.04 -9.31
N ILE A 149 15.68 -31.93 -8.67
CA ILE A 149 15.81 -30.62 -9.32
C ILE A 149 16.84 -30.60 -10.42
N GLU A 150 17.95 -31.32 -10.21
CA GLU A 150 19.07 -31.37 -11.12
C GLU A 150 18.66 -32.02 -12.44
N ALA A 151 17.84 -33.07 -12.37
CA ALA A 151 17.30 -33.75 -13.53
C ALA A 151 16.22 -32.90 -14.22
N PHE A 152 15.42 -32.16 -13.46
CA PHE A 152 14.37 -31.29 -14.00
C PHE A 152 14.94 -30.08 -14.73
N ILE A 153 15.87 -29.34 -14.12
CA ILE A 153 16.50 -28.15 -14.72
C ILE A 153 17.43 -28.54 -15.89
N GLY A 154 17.99 -29.76 -15.88
CA GLY A 154 18.83 -30.25 -16.96
C GLY A 154 18.13 -30.39 -18.31
N GLU A 155 16.79 -30.42 -18.33
CA GLU A 155 16.02 -30.48 -19.57
C GLU A 155 15.88 -29.10 -20.22
N LYS A 156 16.35 -28.95 -21.46
CA LYS A 156 16.27 -27.67 -22.21
C LYS A 156 14.85 -27.10 -22.29
N VAL A 157 13.84 -27.97 -22.38
CA VAL A 157 12.43 -27.58 -22.42
C VAL A 157 11.99 -26.89 -21.11
N VAL A 158 12.53 -27.33 -19.97
CA VAL A 158 12.23 -26.76 -18.66
C VAL A 158 12.82 -25.36 -18.53
N ILE A 159 14.04 -25.14 -19.01
CA ILE A 159 14.65 -23.80 -19.00
C ILE A 159 13.87 -22.83 -19.90
N ILE A 160 13.50 -23.27 -21.11
CA ILE A 160 12.72 -22.44 -22.03
C ILE A 160 11.35 -22.09 -21.43
N SER A 161 10.65 -23.07 -20.84
CA SER A 161 9.35 -22.83 -20.22
C SER A 161 9.45 -21.94 -18.98
N LEU A 162 10.51 -22.03 -18.19
CA LEU A 162 10.78 -21.11 -17.09
C LEU A 162 10.96 -19.67 -17.58
N ILE A 163 11.74 -19.44 -18.64
CA ILE A 163 11.94 -18.10 -19.22
C ILE A 163 10.61 -17.55 -19.73
N VAL A 164 9.84 -18.35 -20.46
CA VAL A 164 8.51 -17.95 -20.96
C VAL A 164 7.58 -17.61 -19.78
N ALA A 165 7.58 -18.44 -18.72
CA ALA A 165 6.79 -18.20 -17.53
C ALA A 165 7.16 -16.86 -16.88
N ILE A 166 8.45 -16.54 -16.71
CA ILE A 166 8.89 -15.26 -16.15
C ILE A 166 8.46 -14.09 -17.04
N VAL A 167 8.65 -14.18 -18.36
CA VAL A 167 8.33 -13.10 -19.30
C VAL A 167 6.83 -12.84 -19.38
N VAL A 168 5.99 -13.86 -19.27
CA VAL A 168 4.53 -13.73 -19.36
C VAL A 168 3.92 -13.40 -18.00
N LEU A 169 4.33 -14.07 -16.92
CA LEU A 169 3.71 -13.91 -15.61
C LEU A 169 4.14 -12.63 -14.90
N THR A 170 5.36 -12.13 -15.13
CA THR A 170 5.81 -10.85 -14.54
C THR A 170 4.89 -9.67 -14.92
N PRO A 171 4.63 -9.38 -16.20
CA PRO A 171 3.72 -8.28 -16.57
C PRO A 171 2.29 -8.55 -16.11
N VAL A 172 1.81 -9.80 -16.18
CA VAL A 172 0.47 -10.16 -15.69
C VAL A 172 0.34 -9.86 -14.19
N ASN A 173 1.32 -10.26 -13.38
CA ASN A 173 1.34 -9.98 -11.95
C ASN A 173 1.46 -8.48 -11.66
N TYR A 174 2.21 -7.73 -12.46
CA TYR A 174 2.29 -6.28 -12.34
C TYR A 174 0.92 -5.60 -12.57
N PHE A 175 0.22 -5.96 -13.64
CA PHE A 175 -1.12 -5.44 -13.90
C PHE A 175 -2.13 -5.86 -12.83
N PHE A 176 -2.05 -7.11 -12.38
CA PHE A 176 -2.92 -7.63 -11.34
C PHE A 176 -2.70 -6.91 -10.00
N ALA A 177 -1.44 -6.69 -9.60
CA ALA A 177 -1.10 -5.93 -8.41
C ALA A 177 -1.65 -4.50 -8.50
N ARG A 178 -1.45 -3.81 -9.62
CA ARG A 178 -1.99 -2.46 -9.86
C ARG A 178 -3.52 -2.43 -9.75
N TRP A 179 -4.20 -3.43 -10.30
CA TRP A 179 -5.65 -3.56 -10.21
C TRP A 179 -6.13 -3.79 -8.77
N LEU A 180 -5.45 -4.68 -8.04
CA LEU A 180 -5.74 -4.96 -6.63
C LEU A 180 -5.57 -3.70 -5.77
N PHE A 181 -4.51 -2.92 -5.98
CA PHE A 181 -4.33 -1.64 -5.28
C PHE A 181 -5.48 -0.67 -5.54
N LYS A 182 -5.91 -0.54 -6.81
CA LYS A 182 -7.04 0.33 -7.16
C LYS A 182 -8.33 -0.14 -6.50
N LEU A 183 -8.52 -1.45 -6.35
CA LEU A 183 -9.69 -2.01 -5.67
C LEU A 183 -9.68 -1.72 -4.16
N PHE A 184 -8.55 -1.90 -3.49
CA PHE A 184 -8.43 -1.76 -2.03
C PHE A 184 -8.33 -0.31 -1.54
N PHE A 185 -7.67 0.56 -2.31
CA PHE A 185 -7.33 1.93 -1.90
C PHE A 185 -7.89 3.03 -2.81
N GLY A 186 -8.39 2.69 -4.01
CA GLY A 186 -8.79 3.70 -5.00
C GLY A 186 -9.97 4.58 -4.55
N LYS A 187 -10.97 3.99 -3.87
CA LYS A 187 -12.12 4.76 -3.35
C LYS A 187 -11.70 5.72 -2.23
N GLN A 188 -10.77 5.29 -1.38
CA GLN A 188 -10.28 6.06 -0.24
C GLN A 188 -9.37 7.20 -0.69
N LEU A 189 -8.48 6.95 -1.66
CA LEU A 189 -7.67 7.99 -2.29
C LEU A 189 -8.54 9.05 -2.98
N GLN A 190 -9.59 8.64 -3.70
CA GLN A 190 -10.53 9.60 -4.29
C GLN A 190 -11.26 10.44 -3.23
N GLN A 191 -11.70 9.83 -2.13
CA GLN A 191 -12.34 10.55 -1.03
C GLN A 191 -11.37 11.52 -0.33
N LEU A 192 -10.11 11.13 -0.18
CA LEU A 192 -9.06 11.98 0.35
C LEU A 192 -8.80 13.19 -0.57
N ASP A 193 -8.73 12.96 -1.88
CA ASP A 193 -8.52 14.01 -2.89
C ASP A 193 -9.68 15.01 -2.94
N THR A 194 -10.93 14.53 -2.79
CA THR A 194 -12.11 15.41 -2.71
C THR A 194 -12.08 16.27 -1.46
N LEU A 195 -11.77 15.70 -0.29
CA LEU A 195 -11.68 16.45 0.96
C LEU A 195 -10.56 17.49 0.95
N ILE A 196 -9.41 17.18 0.35
CA ILE A 196 -8.32 18.16 0.19
C ILE A 196 -8.80 19.32 -0.67
N LYS A 197 -9.45 19.07 -1.81
CA LYS A 197 -9.97 20.13 -2.67
C LYS A 197 -11.00 21.01 -1.98
N GLU A 198 -11.92 20.41 -1.22
CA GLU A 198 -12.94 21.16 -0.45
C GLU A 198 -12.34 22.03 0.68
N LEU A 199 -11.11 21.75 1.11
CA LEU A 199 -10.39 22.53 2.12
C LEU A 199 -9.42 23.55 1.50
N GLU A 200 -9.09 23.43 0.21
CA GLU A 200 -8.29 24.41 -0.55
C GLU A 200 -9.15 25.52 -1.17
N GLU A 201 -10.44 25.25 -1.42
CA GLU A 201 -11.46 26.21 -1.88
C GLU A 201 -12.07 27.03 -0.73
#